data_AF-A0A2W6YCJ0-F1
#
_entry.id   AF-A0A2W6YCJ0-F1
#
_cell.length_a   1.000
_cell.length_b   1.000
_cell.length_c   1.000
_cell.angle_alpha   90.00
_cell.angle_beta   90.00
_cell.angle_gamma   90.00
#
_symmetry.space_group_name_H-M   'P 1'
#
loop_
_entity.id
_entity.type
_entity.pdbx_description
1 polymer ?
#
loop_
_entity_poly.entity_id
_entity_poly.type
_entity_poly.pdbx_seq_one_letter_code
_entity_poly.pdbx_strand_id
1 'polypeptide(L)'
;MKSNKKLAIDFDGTIVEDAYPGIGKAKTFAFETLKKLQGEGYRLILWTYRHGKSLEEAVEFCRKNGLEFYAVNSSFEGEVFDSETQSRKIDADLFIDDRNLGGFPGWGEIYQIINERIEFQVAGGEVHAYSKMKKEKKRGLFW
;
A
#
# COMPACT_ATOMS: atom_id res chain seq x y z
N MET A 1 -8.64 -14.05 9.75
CA MET A 1 -7.85 -13.17 8.85
C MET A 1 -8.77 -12.69 7.74
N LYS A 2 -8.77 -11.40 7.43
CA LYS A 2 -9.67 -10.79 6.43
C LYS A 2 -9.15 -10.93 4.99
N SER A 3 -7.84 -11.04 4.79
CA SER A 3 -7.23 -11.11 3.45
C SER A 3 -5.87 -11.81 3.49
N ASN A 4 -5.34 -12.16 2.30
CA ASN A 4 -3.95 -12.59 2.09
C ASN A 4 -3.30 -11.82 0.92
N LYS A 5 -3.82 -10.63 0.63
CA LYS A 5 -3.36 -9.79 -0.48
C LYS A 5 -2.04 -9.10 -0.17
N LYS A 6 -1.24 -8.86 -1.21
CA LYS A 6 0.05 -8.15 -1.17
C LYS A 6 -0.16 -6.67 -1.46
N LEU A 7 0.26 -5.81 -0.54
CA LEU A 7 0.23 -4.36 -0.71
C LEU A 7 1.67 -3.87 -0.86
N ALA A 8 2.01 -3.32 -2.02
CA ALA A 8 3.27 -2.63 -2.25
C ALA A 8 3.15 -1.20 -1.71
N ILE A 9 4.01 -0.85 -0.75
CA ILE A 9 3.96 0.43 -0.03
C ILE A 9 5.24 1.19 -0.32
N ASP A 10 5.12 2.35 -0.95
CA ASP A 10 6.24 3.29 -1.09
C ASP A 10 6.66 3.88 0.27
N PHE A 11 7.89 4.41 0.35
CA PHE A 11 8.45 4.98 1.57
C PHE A 11 8.37 6.51 1.61
N ASP A 12 9.06 7.19 0.70
CA ASP A 12 9.28 8.64 0.71
C ASP A 12 8.09 9.38 0.12
N GLY A 13 7.40 10.20 0.91
CA GLY A 13 6.13 10.79 0.50
C GLY A 13 4.92 9.91 0.83
N THR A 14 5.12 8.65 1.23
CA THR A 14 4.06 7.69 1.52
C THR A 14 3.99 7.30 3.01
N ILE A 15 5.05 6.68 3.54
CA ILE A 15 5.15 6.35 4.97
C ILE A 15 5.66 7.56 5.76
N VAL A 16 6.63 8.28 5.18
CA VAL A 16 7.24 9.48 5.74
C VAL A 16 7.05 10.67 4.80
N GLU A 17 7.29 11.88 5.28
CA GLU A 17 7.52 13.05 4.43
C GLU A 17 8.73 12.80 3.51
N ASP A 18 8.68 13.28 2.26
CA ASP A 18 9.83 13.17 1.37
C ASP A 18 10.98 14.06 1.88
N ALA A 19 12.09 13.41 2.24
CA ALA A 19 13.30 14.05 2.70
C ALA A 19 14.55 13.31 2.18
N TYR A 20 14.42 12.56 1.08
CA TYR A 20 15.51 11.75 0.54
C TYR A 20 16.77 12.62 0.29
N PRO A 21 17.99 12.18 0.66
CA PRO A 21 18.34 10.82 1.12
C PRO A 21 18.05 10.54 2.62
N GLY A 22 17.75 11.55 3.42
CA GLY A 22 17.39 11.40 4.83
C GLY A 22 16.02 10.78 5.03
N ILE A 23 15.59 10.60 6.29
CA ILE A 23 14.25 10.09 6.62
C ILE A 23 13.40 11.25 7.15
N GLY A 24 12.27 11.52 6.48
CA GLY A 24 11.32 12.54 6.91
C GLY A 24 10.52 12.11 8.14
N LYS A 25 9.62 12.99 8.60
CA LYS A 25 8.71 12.64 9.70
C LYS A 25 7.69 11.61 9.23
N ALA A 26 7.30 10.71 10.13
CA ALA A 26 6.21 9.77 9.85
C ALA A 26 4.93 10.54 9.49
N LYS A 27 4.25 10.12 8.41
CA LYS A 27 2.94 10.66 8.06
C LYS A 27 1.91 10.28 9.11
N THR A 28 0.95 11.17 9.33
CA THR A 28 -0.13 10.94 10.30
C THR A 28 -0.82 9.61 10.04
N PHE A 29 -0.94 8.78 11.08
CA PHE A 29 -1.55 7.45 11.07
C PHE A 29 -0.88 6.39 10.18
N ALA A 30 0.31 6.63 9.64
CA ALA A 30 1.00 5.68 8.75
C ALA A 30 1.22 4.32 9.42
N PHE A 31 1.91 4.33 10.56
CA PHE A 31 2.26 3.09 11.26
C PHE A 31 1.05 2.41 11.88
N GLU A 32 0.10 3.16 12.45
CA GLU A 32 -1.15 2.62 12.99
C GLU A 32 -1.94 1.89 11.90
N THR A 33 -2.08 2.51 10.73
CA THR A 33 -2.81 1.95 9.60
C THR A 33 -2.12 0.71 9.03
N LEU A 34 -0.80 0.78 8.82
CA LEU A 34 -0.03 -0.34 8.27
C LEU A 34 -0.05 -1.55 9.20
N LYS A 35 0.19 -1.35 10.51
CA LYS A 35 0.10 -2.42 11.50
C LYS A 35 -1.30 -3.01 11.58
N LYS A 36 -2.34 -2.18 11.45
CA LYS A 36 -3.73 -2.65 11.39
C LYS A 36 -3.99 -3.51 10.16
N LEU A 37 -3.51 -3.11 8.99
CA LEU A 37 -3.60 -3.92 7.77
C LEU A 37 -2.88 -5.27 7.92
N GLN A 38 -1.69 -5.30 8.55
CA GLN A 38 -1.01 -6.57 8.87
C GLN A 38 -1.84 -7.46 9.79
N GLY A 39 -2.39 -6.89 10.86
CA GLY A 39 -3.28 -7.63 11.78
C GLY A 39 -4.56 -8.16 11.11
N GLU A 40 -4.96 -7.57 9.99
CA GLU A 40 -6.07 -8.04 9.16
C GLU A 40 -5.66 -9.11 8.13
N GLY A 41 -4.37 -9.43 8.01
CA GLY A 41 -3.81 -10.49 7.18
C GLY A 41 -3.17 -10.03 5.87
N TYR A 42 -3.10 -8.71 5.62
CA TYR A 42 -2.41 -8.20 4.44
C TYR A 42 -0.88 -8.38 4.57
N ARG A 43 -0.24 -8.76 3.46
CA ARG A 43 1.22 -8.84 3.37
C ARG A 43 1.73 -7.52 2.82
N LEU A 44 2.50 -6.80 3.62
CA LEU A 44 3.07 -5.52 3.22
C LEU A 44 4.45 -5.72 2.61
N ILE A 45 4.65 -5.22 1.40
CA ILE A 45 5.93 -5.19 0.72
C ILE A 45 6.42 -3.75 0.75
N LEU A 46 7.62 -3.50 1.29
CA LEU A 46 8.25 -2.19 1.12
C LEU A 46 8.69 -2.08 -0.34
N TRP A 47 8.18 -1.10 -1.07
CA TRP A 47 8.45 -0.91 -2.49
C TRP A 47 8.97 0.50 -2.74
N THR A 48 10.29 0.67 -2.67
CA THR A 48 10.95 1.97 -2.71
C THR A 48 12.13 1.95 -3.66
N TYR A 49 12.45 3.09 -4.29
CA TYR A 49 13.67 3.20 -5.10
C TYR A 49 14.95 3.28 -4.25
N ARG A 50 14.83 3.42 -2.92
CA ARG A 50 15.97 3.35 -2.00
C ARG A 50 16.74 2.04 -2.18
N HIS A 51 18.04 2.12 -2.03
CA HIS A 51 18.96 0.99 -2.18
C HIS A 51 20.18 1.15 -1.25
N GLY A 52 20.87 0.03 -1.00
CA GLY A 52 22.03 -0.03 -0.10
C GLY A 52 21.71 0.55 1.28
N LYS A 53 22.61 1.40 1.79
CA LYS A 53 22.48 2.01 3.12
C LYS A 53 21.15 2.76 3.34
N SER A 54 20.68 3.49 2.33
CA SER A 54 19.42 4.26 2.45
C SER A 54 18.19 3.35 2.61
N LEU A 55 18.23 2.15 2.04
CA LEU A 55 17.19 1.13 2.18
C LEU A 55 17.24 0.48 3.56
N GLU A 56 18.45 0.13 4.02
CA GLU A 56 18.67 -0.41 5.37
C GLU A 56 18.13 0.55 6.44
N GLU A 57 18.41 1.86 6.30
CA GLU A 57 17.91 2.90 7.19
C GLU A 57 16.37 3.00 7.18
N ALA A 58 15.74 2.91 6.01
CA ALA A 58 14.29 2.93 5.88
C ALA A 58 13.62 1.70 6.52
N VAL A 59 14.19 0.50 6.28
CA VAL A 59 13.74 -0.76 6.90
C VAL A 59 13.86 -0.68 8.42
N GLU A 60 15.01 -0.21 8.92
CA GLU A 60 15.27 -0.07 10.35
C GLU A 60 14.37 0.97 11.01
N PHE A 61 14.09 2.09 10.33
CA PHE A 61 13.14 3.09 10.80
C PHE A 61 11.73 2.50 10.96
N CYS A 62 11.26 1.72 9.99
CA CYS A 62 9.97 1.04 10.08
C CYS A 62 9.95 0.02 11.24
N ARG A 63 11.02 -0.79 11.37
CA ARG A 63 11.16 -1.78 12.44
C ARG A 63 11.11 -1.15 13.83
N LYS A 64 11.81 -0.03 14.04
CA LYS A 64 11.77 0.74 15.31
C LYS A 64 10.38 1.27 15.65
N ASN A 65 9.51 1.46 14.66
CA ASN A 65 8.11 1.86 14.85
C ASN A 65 7.14 0.66 14.95
N GLY A 66 7.68 -0.57 15.02
CA GLY A 66 6.94 -1.82 15.16
C GLY A 66 6.32 -2.32 13.86
N LEU A 67 6.86 -1.92 12.71
CA LEU A 67 6.42 -2.37 11.38
C LEU A 67 7.51 -3.19 10.70
N GLU A 68 7.25 -4.47 10.48
CA GLU A 68 8.13 -5.38 9.73
C GLU A 68 7.48 -5.77 8.42
N PHE A 69 8.21 -5.72 7.30
CA PHE A 69 7.64 -6.04 5.99
C PHE A 69 7.75 -7.53 5.68
N TYR A 70 6.78 -8.03 4.91
CA TYR A 70 6.82 -9.38 4.34
C TYR A 70 7.97 -9.55 3.35
N ALA A 71 8.23 -8.52 2.54
CA ALA A 71 9.37 -8.47 1.62
C ALA A 71 9.79 -7.01 1.39
N VAL A 72 11.02 -6.81 0.92
CA VAL A 72 11.58 -5.49 0.62
C VAL A 72 12.09 -5.50 -0.81
N ASN A 73 11.54 -4.65 -1.67
CA ASN A 73 11.87 -4.56 -3.09
C ASN A 73 11.80 -5.90 -3.85
N SER A 74 10.91 -6.79 -3.40
CA SER A 74 10.77 -8.16 -3.89
C SER A 74 9.31 -8.62 -3.83
N SER A 75 8.92 -9.54 -4.71
CA SER A 75 7.56 -10.09 -4.79
C SER A 75 7.22 -11.00 -3.59
N PHE A 76 8.24 -11.57 -2.95
CA PHE A 76 8.13 -12.44 -1.77
C PHE A 76 9.44 -12.47 -0.97
N GLU A 77 9.37 -12.96 0.26
CA GLU A 77 10.53 -13.11 1.15
C GLU A 77 11.59 -14.05 0.56
N GLY A 78 12.85 -13.61 0.53
CA GLY A 78 13.97 -14.40 0.02
C GLY A 78 14.04 -14.52 -1.51
N GLU A 79 13.27 -13.72 -2.26
CA GLU A 79 13.40 -13.65 -3.72
C GLU A 79 14.82 -13.18 -4.10
N VAL A 80 15.45 -13.94 -5.00
CA VAL A 80 16.71 -13.55 -5.66
C VAL A 80 16.36 -13.15 -7.08
N PHE A 81 16.61 -11.87 -7.42
CA PHE A 81 16.25 -11.33 -8.72
C PHE A 81 17.15 -11.86 -9.84
N ASP A 82 16.54 -12.40 -10.90
CA ASP A 82 17.20 -12.82 -12.14
C ASP A 82 16.64 -12.04 -13.33
N SER A 83 17.46 -11.19 -13.94
CA SER A 83 17.05 -10.32 -15.04
C SER A 83 16.70 -11.05 -16.34
N GLU A 84 17.14 -12.30 -16.52
CA GLU A 84 16.87 -13.08 -17.75
C GLU A 84 15.47 -13.71 -17.71
N THR A 85 14.97 -14.03 -16.52
CA THR A 85 13.74 -14.81 -16.33
C THR A 85 12.65 -14.09 -15.57
N GLN A 86 12.95 -12.95 -14.93
CA GLN A 86 12.03 -12.23 -14.07
C GLN A 86 11.79 -10.78 -14.52
N SER A 87 10.60 -10.29 -14.22
CA SER A 87 10.23 -8.89 -14.39
C SER A 87 10.79 -8.04 -13.25
N ARG A 88 11.26 -6.82 -13.55
CA ARG A 88 11.62 -5.82 -12.52
C ARG A 88 10.41 -5.33 -11.71
N LYS A 89 9.19 -5.49 -12.24
CA LYS A 89 7.97 -5.12 -11.53
C LYS A 89 7.57 -6.24 -10.59
N ILE A 90 7.44 -5.92 -9.30
CA ILE A 90 6.97 -6.86 -8.29
C ILE A 90 5.50 -7.26 -8.48
N ASP A 91 5.18 -8.46 -8.02
CA ASP A 91 3.81 -8.97 -7.98
C ASP A 91 3.10 -8.54 -6.70
N ALA A 92 2.19 -7.56 -6.80
CA ALA A 92 1.35 -7.05 -5.72
C ALA A 92 -0.09 -6.79 -6.18
N ASP A 93 -1.06 -6.93 -5.26
CA ASP A 93 -2.49 -6.68 -5.53
C ASP A 93 -2.83 -5.19 -5.59
N LEU A 94 -2.16 -4.37 -4.78
CA LEU A 94 -2.35 -2.92 -4.71
C LEU A 94 -0.99 -2.22 -4.52
N PHE A 95 -0.84 -1.06 -5.15
CA PHE A 95 0.31 -0.17 -5.00
C PHE A 95 -0.15 1.12 -4.33
N ILE A 96 0.47 1.45 -3.20
CA ILE A 96 0.20 2.66 -2.41
C ILE A 96 1.45 3.52 -2.48
N ASP A 97 1.35 4.63 -3.20
CA ASP A 97 2.46 5.48 -3.60
C ASP A 97 1.94 6.91 -3.71
N ASP A 98 2.74 7.89 -3.28
CA ASP A 98 2.35 9.29 -3.33
C ASP A 98 2.34 9.87 -4.74
N ARG A 99 3.05 9.21 -5.67
CA ARG A 99 3.13 9.54 -7.09
C ARG A 99 2.08 8.83 -7.93
N ASN A 100 1.16 8.08 -7.31
CA ASN A 100 0.02 7.52 -8.01
C ASN A 100 -0.79 8.64 -8.71
N LEU A 101 -1.36 8.33 -9.89
CA LEU A 101 -2.26 9.25 -10.58
C LEU A 101 -3.49 9.51 -9.70
N GLY A 102 -3.71 10.77 -9.31
CA GLY A 102 -4.72 11.17 -8.32
C GLY A 102 -4.14 11.54 -6.94
N GLY A 103 -2.84 11.33 -6.73
CA GLY A 103 -2.10 11.72 -5.53
C GLY A 103 -2.35 10.83 -4.31
N PHE A 104 -1.75 11.22 -3.18
CA PHE A 104 -1.86 10.52 -1.91
C PHE A 104 -3.00 11.09 -1.04
N PRO A 105 -4.12 10.37 -0.84
CA PRO A 105 -5.26 10.92 -0.08
C PRO A 105 -5.04 10.90 1.43
N GLY A 106 -4.00 10.23 1.93
CA GLY A 106 -3.76 10.02 3.35
C GLY A 106 -4.15 8.63 3.85
N TRP A 107 -3.55 8.20 4.96
CA TRP A 107 -3.68 6.84 5.47
C TRP A 107 -5.09 6.47 5.96
N GLY A 108 -5.84 7.44 6.49
CA GLY A 108 -7.24 7.23 6.89
C GLY A 108 -8.11 6.83 5.70
N GLU A 109 -8.08 7.63 4.64
CA GLU A 109 -8.78 7.39 3.38
C GLU A 109 -8.31 6.09 2.71
N ILE A 110 -7.01 5.82 2.67
CA ILE A 110 -6.46 4.56 2.14
C ILE A 110 -7.05 3.36 2.86
N TYR A 111 -7.10 3.39 4.19
CA TYR A 111 -7.68 2.29 4.97
C TYR A 111 -9.16 2.06 4.61
N GLN A 112 -9.94 3.13 4.48
CA GLN A 112 -11.35 3.03 4.09
C GLN A 112 -11.52 2.48 2.67
N ILE A 113 -10.72 2.97 1.71
CA ILE A 113 -10.73 2.49 0.32
C ILE A 113 -10.49 0.98 0.26
N ILE A 114 -9.48 0.50 1.00
CA ILE A 114 -9.13 -0.93 1.06
C ILE A 114 -10.25 -1.74 1.72
N ASN A 115 -10.73 -1.29 2.89
CA ASN A 115 -11.69 -2.04 3.70
C ASN A 115 -13.09 -2.10 3.04
N GLU A 116 -13.54 -0.99 2.44
CA GLU A 116 -14.83 -0.91 1.74
C GLU A 116 -14.76 -1.33 0.26
N ARG A 117 -13.56 -1.70 -0.23
CA ARG A 117 -13.29 -2.07 -1.62
C ARG A 117 -13.82 -1.02 -2.60
N ILE A 118 -13.45 0.23 -2.33
CA ILE A 118 -13.79 1.37 -3.19
C ILE A 118 -12.94 1.30 -4.45
N GLU A 119 -13.58 1.44 -5.59
CA GLU A 119 -12.96 1.58 -6.90
C GLU A 119 -13.30 2.95 -7.47
N PHE A 120 -12.42 3.47 -8.31
CA PHE A 120 -12.58 4.78 -8.93
C PHE A 120 -12.89 4.62 -10.41
N GLN A 121 -13.87 5.36 -10.89
CA GLN A 121 -14.17 5.51 -12.31
C GLN A 121 -13.97 6.97 -12.69
N VAL A 122 -13.24 7.22 -13.77
CA VAL A 122 -13.13 8.55 -14.37
C VAL A 122 -14.15 8.64 -15.50
N ALA A 123 -15.07 9.60 -15.41
CA ALA A 123 -16.06 9.86 -16.46
C ALA A 123 -16.35 11.36 -16.53
N GLY A 124 -16.44 11.92 -17.74
CA GLY A 124 -16.80 13.33 -17.93
C GLY A 124 -15.82 14.35 -17.34
N GLY A 125 -14.57 13.97 -17.03
CA GLY A 125 -13.60 14.84 -16.35
C GLY A 125 -13.69 14.81 -14.82
N GLU A 126 -14.56 13.96 -14.25
CA GLU A 126 -14.74 13.79 -12.80
C GLU A 126 -14.30 12.39 -12.35
N VAL A 127 -13.91 12.28 -11.08
CA VAL A 127 -13.58 11.01 -10.42
C VAL A 127 -14.77 10.59 -9.55
N HIS A 128 -15.37 9.45 -9.88
CA HIS A 128 -16.48 8.87 -9.13
C HIS A 128 -16.01 7.64 -8.35
N ALA A 129 -16.22 7.65 -7.03
CA ALA A 129 -15.99 6.49 -6.18
C ALA A 129 -17.22 5.56 -6.19
N TYR A 130 -17.03 4.26 -6.39
CA TYR A 130 -18.07 3.25 -6.21
C TYR A 130 -17.55 2.08 -5.38
N SER A 131 -18.40 1.49 -4.54
CA SER A 131 -18.07 0.28 -3.77
C SER A 131 -18.84 -0.92 -4.29
N LYS A 132 -18.15 -2.04 -4.52
CA LYS A 132 -18.77 -3.31 -4.90
C LYS A 132 -19.75 -3.83 -3.83
N MET A 133 -19.55 -3.47 -2.55
CA MET A 133 -20.42 -3.91 -1.45
C MET A 133 -21.82 -3.26 -1.46
N LYS A 134 -21.97 -2.07 -2.07
CA LYS A 134 -23.27 -1.38 -2.14
C LYS A 134 -24.23 -1.93 -3.22
N LYS A 135 -23.80 -2.85 -4.08
CA LYS A 135 -24.65 -3.41 -5.15
C LYS A 135 -25.62 -4.52 -4.70
N GLU A 136 -25.56 -5.01 -3.46
CA GLU A 136 -26.48 -6.05 -2.95
C GLU A 136 -27.45 -5.53 -1.88
N LYS A 137 -28.35 -4.62 -2.27
CA LYS A 137 -29.70 -4.55 -1.66
C LYS A 137 -30.73 -4.25 -2.75
N LYS A 138 -30.86 -5.15 -3.74
CA LYS A 138 -32.14 -5.27 -4.44
C LYS A 138 -33.12 -5.82 -3.40
N ARG A 139 -33.95 -4.94 -2.85
CA ARG A 139 -35.15 -5.31 -2.08
C ARG A 139 -35.93 -6.28 -2.97
N GLY A 140 -36.03 -7.54 -2.54
CA GLY A 140 -37.00 -8.45 -3.12
C GLY A 140 -38.36 -7.77 -3.06
N LEU A 141 -38.96 -7.54 -4.23
CA LEU A 141 -40.39 -7.24 -4.30
C LEU A 141 -41.10 -8.52 -3.82
N PHE A 142 -41.54 -8.51 -2.56
CA PHE A 142 -42.59 -9.42 -2.11
C PHE A 142 -43.90 -8.85 -2.65
N TRP A 143 -44.46 -9.51 -3.66
CA TRP A 143 -45.87 -9.46 -4.04
C TRP A 143 -46.45 -10.86 -3.87
#